data_AF-A0A8X8AS91-F1
#
_entry.id   AF-A0A8X8AS91-F1
#
_cell.length_a   1.000
_cell.length_b   1.000
_cell.length_c   1.000
_cell.angle_alpha   90.00
_cell.angle_beta   90.00
_cell.angle_gamma   90.00
#
_symmetry.space_group_name_H-M   'P 1'
#
loop_
_entity.id
_entity.type
_entity.pdbx_description
1 polymer ?
#
loop_
_entity_poly.entity_id
_entity_poly.type
_entity_poly.pdbx_seq_one_letter_code
_entity_poly.pdbx_strand_id
1 'polypeptide(L)'
;MWGYGGKYYCVFVVFGWMSSEERNLKNHVDLYDSLLWDLLVCHSQFLNMFLPDKAANLASDLVSELVKVGDELKAKPVPLLFASFSGGHNACMYKVLQILERICETRLSHDDCRLVRNCISGFIYDSCPVDFTRDLGA
;
A
#
# COMPACT_ATOMS: atom_id res chain seq x y z
N MET A 1 9.85 -5.42 2.18
CA MET A 1 8.91 -5.59 1.05
C MET A 1 9.49 -6.65 0.12
N TRP A 2 8.65 -7.47 -0.50
CA TRP A 2 9.06 -8.48 -1.48
C TRP A 2 7.99 -8.57 -2.58
N GLY A 3 8.40 -9.02 -3.78
CA GLY A 3 7.57 -9.09 -4.98
C GLY A 3 8.31 -9.80 -6.14
N TYR A 4 7.57 -10.28 -7.13
CA TYR A 4 8.12 -10.85 -8.37
C TYR A 4 8.11 -9.77 -9.45
N GLY A 5 9.18 -9.66 -10.25
CA GLY A 5 9.32 -8.65 -11.31
C GLY A 5 9.06 -9.22 -12.71
N GLY A 6 7.97 -8.81 -13.35
CA GLY A 6 7.50 -9.22 -14.67
C GLY A 6 7.21 -8.06 -15.65
N LYS A 7 6.73 -8.37 -16.87
CA LYS A 7 6.32 -7.36 -17.88
C LYS A 7 4.88 -6.89 -17.60
N TYR A 8 4.75 -5.69 -17.04
CA TYR A 8 3.57 -5.13 -16.37
C TYR A 8 2.31 -4.91 -17.21
N TYR A 9 1.14 -5.35 -16.70
CA TYR A 9 -0.19 -4.80 -17.04
C TYR A 9 -0.73 -3.86 -15.94
N CYS A 10 -0.46 -4.15 -14.67
CA CYS A 10 -0.80 -3.35 -13.49
C CYS A 10 0.08 -3.73 -12.28
N VAL A 11 0.18 -2.83 -11.30
CA VAL A 11 0.86 -3.07 -10.01
C VAL A 11 -0.19 -3.17 -8.90
N PHE A 12 -0.10 -4.22 -8.08
CA PHE A 12 -0.93 -4.44 -6.91
C PHE A 12 -0.15 -4.15 -5.62
N VAL A 13 -0.68 -3.27 -4.79
CA VAL A 13 -0.16 -3.01 -3.45
C VAL A 13 -1.06 -3.71 -2.45
N VAL A 14 -0.53 -4.74 -1.81
CA VAL A 14 -1.27 -5.57 -0.86
C VAL A 14 -0.94 -5.12 0.55
N PHE A 15 -1.93 -4.57 1.26
CA PHE A 15 -1.82 -4.16 2.65
C PHE A 15 -2.30 -5.28 3.57
N GLY A 16 -1.36 -6.03 4.13
CA GLY A 16 -1.63 -7.12 5.05
C GLY A 16 -1.69 -6.66 6.51
N TRP A 17 -2.63 -7.21 7.26
CA TRP A 17 -2.67 -7.08 8.73
C TRP A 17 -1.64 -7.99 9.40
N MET A 18 -0.95 -7.49 10.44
CA MET A 18 0.14 -8.22 11.09
C MET A 18 -0.29 -9.58 11.69
N SER A 19 -1.53 -9.67 12.19
CA SER A 19 -2.05 -10.90 12.77
C SER A 19 -2.51 -11.91 11.72
N SER A 20 -2.54 -11.51 10.44
CA SER A 20 -2.79 -12.46 9.36
C SER A 20 -1.58 -13.35 9.22
N GLU A 21 -1.76 -14.65 9.44
CA GLU A 21 -0.71 -15.61 9.17
C GLU A 21 -0.24 -15.45 7.72
N GLU A 22 1.08 -15.41 7.51
CA GLU A 22 1.69 -15.20 6.19
C GLU A 22 1.14 -16.18 5.15
N ARG A 23 0.82 -17.41 5.57
CA ARG A 23 0.19 -18.44 4.72
C ARG A 23 -1.16 -18.03 4.13
N ASN A 24 -1.96 -17.23 4.86
CA ASN A 24 -3.27 -16.78 4.39
C ASN A 24 -3.11 -15.68 3.34
N LEU A 25 -2.14 -14.78 3.55
CA LEU A 25 -1.82 -13.74 2.57
C LEU A 25 -1.17 -14.33 1.31
N LYS A 26 -0.31 -15.34 1.49
CA LYS A 26 0.42 -16.00 0.42
C LYS A 26 -0.48 -16.57 -0.66
N ASN A 27 -1.61 -17.20 -0.31
CA ASN A 27 -2.54 -17.72 -1.30
C ASN A 27 -3.13 -16.62 -2.20
N HIS A 28 -3.40 -15.43 -1.66
CA HIS A 28 -3.87 -14.29 -2.45
C HIS A 28 -2.75 -13.71 -3.32
N VAL A 29 -1.54 -13.59 -2.77
CA VAL A 29 -0.37 -13.10 -3.51
C VAL A 29 -0.03 -14.04 -4.67
N ASP A 30 0.07 -15.34 -4.41
CA ASP A 30 0.37 -16.36 -5.43
C ASP A 30 -0.73 -16.37 -6.53
N LEU A 31 -2.01 -16.14 -6.17
CA LEU A 31 -3.10 -16.01 -7.15
C LEU A 31 -2.92 -14.77 -8.03
N TYR A 32 -2.64 -13.61 -7.45
CA TYR A 32 -2.42 -12.38 -8.24
C TYR A 32 -1.17 -12.47 -9.11
N ASP A 33 -0.12 -13.12 -8.61
CA ASP A 33 1.14 -13.32 -9.34
C ASP A 33 0.90 -14.17 -10.60
N SER A 34 0.04 -15.20 -10.48
CA SER A 34 -0.37 -16.05 -11.60
C SER A 34 -1.09 -15.29 -12.73
N LEU A 35 -1.62 -14.09 -12.46
CA LEU A 35 -2.30 -13.23 -13.44
C LEU A 35 -1.35 -12.23 -14.14
N LEU A 36 -0.03 -12.37 -13.95
CA LEU A 36 1.01 -11.46 -14.46
C LEU A 36 0.89 -10.04 -13.89
N TRP A 37 0.48 -9.94 -12.61
CA TRP A 37 0.43 -8.68 -11.89
C TRP A 37 1.62 -8.58 -10.94
N ASP A 38 2.36 -7.48 -11.04
CA ASP A 38 3.44 -7.23 -10.11
C ASP A 38 2.90 -6.81 -8.76
N LEU A 39 3.42 -7.46 -7.71
CA LEU A 39 2.89 -7.35 -6.37
C LEU A 39 3.90 -6.71 -5.44
N LEU A 40 3.43 -5.71 -4.71
CA LEU A 40 4.16 -5.09 -3.62
C LEU A 40 3.39 -5.33 -2.31
N VAL A 41 3.92 -6.23 -1.48
CA VAL A 41 3.29 -6.55 -0.20
C VAL A 41 3.81 -5.62 0.90
N CYS A 42 2.90 -4.81 1.45
CA CYS A 42 3.12 -3.97 2.62
C CYS A 42 2.64 -4.72 3.87
N HIS A 43 3.59 -5.34 4.58
CA HIS A 43 3.35 -5.89 5.91
C HIS A 43 3.43 -4.79 6.97
N SER A 44 2.27 -4.34 7.41
CA SER A 44 2.18 -3.42 8.54
C SER A 44 2.44 -4.15 9.86
N GLN A 45 3.12 -3.48 10.81
CA GLN A 45 3.27 -4.00 12.17
C GLN A 45 2.12 -3.50 13.05
N PHE A 46 1.82 -4.23 14.12
CA PHE A 46 0.72 -3.95 15.04
C PHE A 46 0.74 -2.51 15.56
N LEU A 47 1.94 -2.00 15.89
CA LEU A 47 2.10 -0.64 16.41
C LEU A 47 1.79 0.46 15.39
N ASN A 48 1.79 0.17 14.09
CA ASN A 48 1.45 1.16 13.07
C ASN A 48 -0.03 1.59 13.17
N MET A 49 -0.91 0.74 13.70
CA MET A 49 -2.31 1.10 13.95
C MET A 49 -2.46 2.13 15.09
N PHE A 50 -1.56 2.11 16.09
CA PHE A 50 -1.68 2.94 17.30
C PHE A 50 -0.72 4.13 17.33
N LEU A 51 0.34 4.09 16.51
CA LEU A 51 1.39 5.12 16.48
C LEU A 51 1.42 5.77 15.10
N PRO A 52 0.76 6.95 14.94
CA PRO A 52 0.66 7.65 13.67
C PRO A 52 2.00 7.90 12.98
N ASP A 53 3.06 8.18 13.74
CA ASP A 53 4.40 8.42 13.21
C ASP A 53 5.02 7.16 12.59
N LYS A 54 4.76 5.98 13.16
CA LYS A 54 5.22 4.70 12.59
C LYS A 54 4.48 4.37 11.31
N ALA A 55 3.17 4.63 11.27
CA ALA A 55 2.40 4.53 10.03
C ALA A 55 2.92 5.49 8.97
N ALA A 56 3.26 6.73 9.34
CA ALA A 56 3.76 7.75 8.42
C ALA A 56 5.10 7.39 7.80
N ASN A 57 6.02 6.82 8.60
CA ASN A 57 7.30 6.32 8.12
C ASN A 57 7.11 5.15 7.14
N LEU A 58 6.33 4.13 7.52
CA LEU A 58 6.06 2.98 6.65
C LEU A 58 5.38 3.40 5.34
N ALA A 59 4.42 4.33 5.43
CA ALA A 59 3.73 4.85 4.26
C ALA A 59 4.66 5.68 3.36
N SER A 60 5.55 6.49 3.93
CA SER A 60 6.55 7.24 3.16
C SER A 60 7.55 6.31 2.46
N ASP A 61 7.99 5.25 3.14
CA ASP A 61 8.86 4.22 2.54
C ASP A 61 8.15 3.52 1.38
N LEU A 62 6.89 3.15 1.56
CA LEU A 62 6.08 2.54 0.49
C LEU A 62 5.91 3.46 -0.72
N VAL A 63 5.59 4.75 -0.51
CA VAL A 63 5.47 5.68 -1.62
C VAL A 63 6.83 5.88 -2.30
N SER A 64 7.94 5.89 -1.56
CA SER A 64 9.28 5.93 -2.15
C SER A 64 9.56 4.73 -3.06
N GLU A 65 9.16 3.52 -2.66
CA GLU A 65 9.28 2.33 -3.50
C GLU A 65 8.35 2.42 -4.73
N LEU A 66 7.13 2.92 -4.57
CA LEU A 66 6.20 3.14 -5.68
C LEU A 66 6.70 4.20 -6.67
N VAL A 67 7.47 5.19 -6.21
CA VAL A 67 8.14 6.15 -7.09
C VAL A 67 9.25 5.48 -7.88
N LYS A 68 10.03 4.56 -7.29
CA LYS A 68 11.06 3.81 -8.03
C LYS A 68 10.43 2.94 -9.11
N VAL A 69 9.37 2.22 -8.78
CA VAL A 69 8.56 1.47 -9.75
C VAL A 69 8.02 2.45 -10.79
N GLY A 70 7.42 3.57 -10.36
CA GLY A 70 6.91 4.63 -11.21
C GLY A 70 7.94 5.27 -12.14
N ASP A 71 9.21 5.33 -11.74
CA ASP A 71 10.32 5.88 -12.51
C ASP A 71 10.73 4.96 -13.65
N GLU A 72 10.73 3.65 -13.42
CA GLU A 72 10.81 2.64 -14.48
C GLU A 72 9.61 2.75 -15.45
N LEU A 73 8.50 3.33 -14.97
CA LEU A 73 7.24 3.52 -15.68
C LEU A 73 7.02 4.94 -16.20
N LYS A 74 7.99 5.86 -16.07
CA LYS A 74 7.89 7.23 -16.65
C LYS A 74 7.65 7.19 -18.17
N ALA A 75 7.95 6.07 -18.83
CA ALA A 75 7.63 5.81 -20.23
C ALA A 75 6.14 5.51 -20.50
N LYS A 76 5.38 4.98 -19.53
CA LYS A 76 3.96 4.64 -19.64
C LYS A 76 3.29 4.51 -18.25
N PRO A 77 2.21 5.25 -17.95
CA PRO A 77 1.48 5.09 -16.69
C PRO A 77 1.00 3.64 -16.54
N VAL A 78 1.30 3.01 -15.41
CA VAL A 78 0.80 1.67 -15.08
C VAL A 78 -0.31 1.79 -14.05
N PRO A 79 -1.45 1.10 -14.24
CA PRO A 79 -2.50 1.04 -13.25
C PRO A 79 -1.99 0.53 -11.90
N LEU A 80 -2.24 1.28 -10.83
CA LEU A 80 -1.92 0.94 -9.46
C LEU A 80 -3.21 0.60 -8.70
N LEU A 81 -3.29 -0.63 -8.19
CA LEU A 81 -4.44 -1.16 -7.45
C LEU A 81 -4.05 -1.40 -6.01
N PHE A 82 -4.84 -0.90 -5.07
CA PHE A 82 -4.62 -1.12 -3.64
C PHE A 82 -5.57 -2.20 -3.13
N ALA A 83 -5.03 -3.26 -2.53
CA ALA A 83 -5.80 -4.32 -1.89
C ALA A 83 -5.55 -4.29 -0.38
N SER A 84 -6.57 -3.95 0.39
CA SER A 84 -6.51 -3.98 1.86
C SER A 84 -7.12 -5.26 2.39
N PHE A 85 -6.36 -5.96 3.23
CA PHE A 85 -6.83 -7.10 3.98
C PHE A 85 -6.91 -6.79 5.48
N SER A 86 -8.06 -7.07 6.08
CA SER A 86 -8.36 -6.84 7.50
C SER A 86 -8.00 -5.39 7.90
N GLY A 87 -7.27 -5.19 9.00
CA GLY A 87 -6.85 -3.85 9.47
C GLY A 87 -5.72 -3.18 8.67
N GLY A 88 -5.30 -3.73 7.53
CA GLY A 88 -4.18 -3.20 6.73
C GLY A 88 -4.39 -1.75 6.27
N HIS A 89 -5.64 -1.34 6.04
CA HIS A 89 -5.97 0.03 5.66
C HIS A 89 -5.67 1.04 6.77
N ASN A 90 -6.08 0.74 8.01
CA ASN A 90 -5.82 1.58 9.18
C ASN A 90 -4.33 1.62 9.53
N ALA A 91 -3.63 0.50 9.36
CA ALA A 91 -2.23 0.41 9.72
C ALA A 91 -1.28 1.14 8.74
N CYS A 92 -1.65 1.30 7.46
CA CYS A 92 -0.76 1.94 6.48
C CYS A 92 -1.48 2.62 5.31
N MET A 93 -2.45 1.97 4.65
CA MET A 93 -3.03 2.48 3.40
C MET A 93 -3.62 3.88 3.52
N TYR A 94 -4.35 4.18 4.60
CA TYR A 94 -4.90 5.52 4.81
C TYR A 94 -3.82 6.57 4.99
N LYS A 95 -2.69 6.22 5.62
CA LYS A 95 -1.56 7.13 5.75
C LYS A 95 -0.87 7.36 4.41
N VAL A 96 -0.79 6.35 3.55
CA VAL A 96 -0.35 6.49 2.15
C VAL A 96 -1.24 7.50 1.42
N LEU A 97 -2.57 7.34 1.49
CA LEU A 97 -3.51 8.27 0.86
C LEU A 97 -3.38 9.69 1.41
N GLN A 98 -3.22 9.85 2.73
CA GLN A 98 -2.96 11.16 3.36
C GLN A 98 -1.66 11.81 2.84
N ILE A 99 -0.60 11.03 2.63
CA ILE A 99 0.66 11.51 2.05
C ILE A 99 0.45 11.94 0.58
N LEU A 100 -0.28 11.14 -0.21
CA LEU A 100 -0.56 11.43 -1.61
C LEU A 100 -1.44 12.67 -1.80
N GLU A 101 -2.40 12.89 -0.90
CA GLU A 101 -3.29 14.06 -0.87
C GLU A 101 -2.70 15.27 -0.11
N ARG A 102 -1.45 15.19 0.36
CA ARG A 102 -0.76 16.28 1.09
C ARG A 102 -1.42 16.69 2.41
N ILE A 103 -2.12 15.75 3.04
CA ILE A 103 -2.71 15.91 4.37
C ILE A 103 -1.66 15.66 5.47
N CYS A 104 -0.63 14.87 5.18
CA CYS A 104 0.44 14.52 6.13
C CYS A 104 1.81 15.02 5.65
N GLU A 105 2.65 15.48 6.59
CA GLU A 105 4.03 15.84 6.30
C GLU A 105 4.83 14.62 5.83
N THR A 106 5.60 14.80 4.77
CA THR A 106 6.48 13.78 4.21
C THR A 106 7.72 14.42 3.61
N ARG A 107 8.81 13.66 3.51
CA ARG A 107 10.05 14.11 2.85
C ARG A 107 9.96 13.99 1.32
N LEU A 108 8.89 13.41 0.79
CA LEU A 108 8.68 13.15 -0.63
C LEU A 108 8.33 14.44 -1.40
N SER A 109 8.92 14.58 -2.59
CA SER A 109 8.72 15.77 -3.43
C SER A 109 7.26 15.90 -3.91
N HIS A 110 6.88 17.11 -4.35
CA HIS A 110 5.53 17.35 -4.85
C HIS A 110 5.16 16.43 -6.02
N ASP A 111 6.12 16.28 -6.94
CA ASP A 111 5.97 15.55 -8.18
C ASP A 111 5.92 14.04 -7.97
N ASP A 112 6.67 13.51 -7.00
CA ASP A 112 6.69 12.09 -6.67
C ASP A 112 5.33 11.58 -6.22
N CYS A 113 4.69 12.27 -5.25
CA CYS A 113 3.36 11.82 -4.84
C CYS A 113 2.32 12.03 -5.95
N ARG A 114 2.46 13.07 -6.79
CA ARG A 114 1.57 13.27 -7.93
C ARG A 114 1.69 12.14 -8.94
N LEU A 115 2.91 11.67 -9.20
CA LEU A 115 3.19 10.54 -10.09
C LEU A 115 2.47 9.28 -9.61
N VAL A 116 2.66 8.92 -8.34
CA VAL A 116 2.01 7.74 -7.74
C VAL A 116 0.49 7.88 -7.72
N ARG A 117 -0.02 9.05 -7.30
CA ARG A 117 -1.46 9.35 -7.25
C ARG A 117 -2.14 9.15 -8.60
N ASN A 118 -1.53 9.64 -9.67
CA ASN A 118 -2.09 9.54 -11.02
C ASN A 118 -2.11 8.10 -11.58
N CYS A 119 -1.38 7.17 -10.97
CA CYS A 119 -1.40 5.76 -11.34
C CYS A 119 -2.55 5.00 -10.67
N ILE A 120 -3.13 5.52 -9.58
CA ILE A 120 -4.19 4.84 -8.82
C ILE A 120 -5.41 4.61 -9.71
N SER A 121 -5.76 3.33 -9.87
CA SER A 121 -6.85 2.87 -10.73
C SER A 121 -7.98 2.19 -9.96
N GLY A 122 -7.78 1.86 -8.68
CA GLY A 122 -8.85 1.30 -7.86
C GLY A 122 -8.40 0.79 -6.50
N PHE A 123 -9.39 0.39 -5.71
CA PHE A 123 -9.23 -0.14 -4.37
C PHE A 123 -10.05 -1.43 -4.21
N ILE A 124 -9.50 -2.39 -3.48
CA ILE A 124 -10.14 -3.64 -3.07
C ILE A 124 -10.08 -3.70 -1.55
N TYR A 125 -11.19 -4.02 -0.92
CA TYR A 125 -11.30 -4.23 0.53
C TYR A 125 -11.88 -5.62 0.77
N ASP A 126 -11.20 -6.44 1.58
CA ASP A 126 -11.72 -7.77 1.97
C ASP A 126 -12.84 -7.68 3.03
N SER A 127 -12.87 -6.58 3.78
CA SER A 127 -13.74 -6.37 4.93
C SER A 127 -14.01 -4.87 5.13
N CYS A 128 -15.25 -4.56 5.55
CA CYS A 128 -15.75 -3.20 5.79
C CYS A 128 -15.27 -2.66 7.16
N PRO A 129 -15.34 -1.33 7.44
CA PRO A 129 -14.50 -0.70 8.45
C PRO A 129 -15.03 -0.99 9.86
N VAL A 130 -14.34 -1.88 10.58
CA VAL A 130 -14.38 -1.86 12.03
C VAL A 130 -13.19 -1.04 12.49
N ASP A 131 -13.47 0.17 12.97
CA ASP A 131 -12.47 1.09 13.50
C ASP A 131 -12.19 0.75 14.98
N PHE A 132 -11.36 -0.27 15.20
CA PHE A 132 -10.97 -0.70 16.54
C PHE A 132 -10.15 0.34 17.31
N THR A 133 -9.60 1.35 16.61
CA THR A 133 -8.77 2.41 17.19
C THR A 133 -9.59 3.53 17.82
N ARG A 134 -10.77 3.81 17.27
CA ARG A 134 -11.64 4.87 17.77
C ARG A 134 -12.08 4.66 19.22
N ASP A 135 -12.33 3.41 19.60
CA ASP A 135 -12.69 3.04 20.97
C ASP A 135 -11.49 3.10 21.93
N LEU A 136 -10.27 3.19 21.39
CA LEU A 136 -9.01 3.26 22.13
C LEU A 136 -8.39 4.66 22.15
N GLY A 137 -9.06 5.66 21.55
CA GLY A 137 -8.68 7.07 21.61
C GLY A 137 -7.46 7.46 20.76
N ALA A 138 -7.13 6.66 19.73
CA ALA A 138 -6.04 6.93 18.79
C ALA A 138 -6.50 7.77 17.58
#